data_AF-A0A839IP22-F1
#
_entry.id   AF-A0A839IP22-F1
#
_cell.length_a   1.000
_cell.length_b   1.000
_cell.length_c   1.000
_cell.angle_alpha   90.00
_cell.angle_beta   90.00
_cell.angle_gamma   90.00
#
_symmetry.space_group_name_H-M   'P 1'
#
loop_
_entity.id
_entity.type
_entity.pdbx_description
1 polymer ?
#
loop_
_entity_poly.entity_id
_entity_poly.type
_entity_poly.pdbx_seq_one_letter_code
_entity_poly.pdbx_strand_id
1 'polypeptide(L)'
;MKRHFAKAVCLALIAAGSYSTGVMASDAENTSLPDPNNSVAADYPVYSNNTLTIPTVGSDNNPATYLDVELVQTEAGKWQLTQARQSTLIDVIENVEVVKVDSFPVQIFLRLTGTFNNGCGQFGKVISEQENNLFQLSVYYEWYDEAVTLCTENLVPFDHLIPLTVYDLDAGEYQYTLNKNFSGSFLLEQDNRLDYQE
;
A
#
# COMPACT_ATOMS: atom_id res chain seq x y z
N MET A 1 -16.99 14.56 -25.17
CA MET A 1 -17.64 13.71 -24.16
C MET A 1 -16.62 12.68 -23.69
N LYS A 2 -16.09 12.86 -22.48
CA LYS A 2 -15.08 11.99 -21.85
C LYS A 2 -15.75 10.66 -21.47
N ARG A 3 -15.12 9.53 -21.79
CA ARG A 3 -15.48 8.21 -21.26
C ARG A 3 -14.50 7.88 -20.13
N HIS A 4 -15.03 7.72 -18.92
CA HIS A 4 -14.31 7.22 -17.76
C HIS A 4 -13.99 5.74 -17.94
N PHE A 5 -12.74 5.36 -17.73
CA PHE A 5 -12.33 3.97 -17.51
C PHE A 5 -12.40 3.70 -16.00
N ALA A 6 -13.39 2.91 -15.58
CA ALA A 6 -13.44 2.34 -14.25
C ALA A 6 -12.47 1.13 -14.19
N LYS A 7 -11.54 1.14 -13.24
CA LYS A 7 -10.65 0.01 -12.94
C LYS A 7 -11.28 -0.88 -11.86
N ALA A 8 -11.35 -2.17 -12.20
CA ALA A 8 -11.37 -3.38 -11.37
C ALA A 8 -12.37 -3.51 -10.20
N VAL A 9 -13.52 -4.11 -10.50
CA VAL A 9 -14.31 -4.87 -9.52
C VAL A 9 -13.70 -6.27 -9.41
N CYS A 10 -13.25 -6.67 -8.23
CA CYS A 10 -12.93 -8.07 -7.95
C CYS A 10 -14.25 -8.84 -7.81
N LEU A 11 -14.70 -9.47 -8.90
CA LEU A 11 -15.84 -10.37 -8.92
C LEU A 11 -15.31 -11.80 -8.79
N ALA A 12 -15.36 -12.37 -7.59
CA ALA A 12 -15.08 -13.79 -7.39
C ALA A 12 -16.23 -14.63 -7.98
N LEU A 13 -16.06 -15.13 -9.20
CA LEU A 13 -16.90 -16.18 -9.77
C LEU A 13 -16.30 -17.55 -9.43
N ILE A 14 -17.03 -18.31 -8.61
CA ILE A 14 -16.77 -19.73 -8.38
C ILE A 14 -17.41 -20.50 -9.53
N ALA A 15 -16.59 -21.16 -10.35
CA ALA A 15 -17.04 -22.21 -11.27
C ALA A 15 -16.23 -23.48 -10.99
N ALA A 16 -16.93 -24.51 -10.50
CA ALA A 16 -16.42 -25.86 -10.42
C ALA A 16 -16.40 -26.50 -11.81
N GLY A 17 -15.29 -27.14 -12.20
CA GLY A 17 -15.33 -28.15 -13.25
C GLY A 17 -14.10 -28.24 -14.17
N SER A 18 -13.52 -29.45 -14.16
CA SER A 18 -12.68 -30.10 -15.19
C SER A 18 -11.24 -29.62 -15.41
N TYR A 19 -10.31 -30.50 -15.00
CA TYR A 19 -8.87 -30.48 -15.31
C TYR A 19 -8.62 -30.63 -16.82
N SER A 20 -7.72 -29.79 -17.34
CA SER A 20 -6.99 -30.05 -18.59
C SER A 20 -5.51 -29.80 -18.31
N THR A 21 -4.69 -30.83 -18.52
CA THR A 21 -3.24 -30.78 -18.39
C THR A 21 -2.65 -29.99 -19.55
N GLY A 22 -2.28 -28.74 -19.30
CA GLY A 22 -1.48 -27.91 -20.19
C GLY A 22 -0.11 -27.65 -19.55
N VAL A 23 0.92 -28.32 -20.06
CA VAL A 23 2.31 -28.03 -19.73
C VAL A 23 2.66 -26.66 -20.31
N MET A 24 3.00 -25.70 -19.47
CA MET A 24 3.71 -24.49 -19.87
C MET A 24 5.03 -24.47 -19.10
N ALA A 25 6.12 -24.62 -19.84
CA ALA A 25 7.47 -24.44 -19.34
C ALA A 25 7.58 -23.01 -18.78
N SER A 26 8.05 -22.89 -17.53
CA SER A 26 8.53 -21.63 -16.99
C SER A 26 10.05 -21.70 -16.96
N ASP A 27 10.67 -20.76 -17.66
CA ASP A 27 12.05 -20.39 -17.42
C ASP A 27 12.16 -19.89 -15.98
N ALA A 28 13.07 -20.50 -15.23
CA ALA A 28 13.30 -20.24 -13.83
C ALA A 28 14.04 -18.91 -13.67
N GLU A 29 13.32 -17.85 -13.29
CA GLU A 29 13.92 -16.74 -12.58
C GLU A 29 13.72 -16.92 -11.07
N ASN A 30 14.87 -16.90 -10.40
CA ASN A 30 15.12 -17.13 -8.99
C ASN A 30 14.29 -16.20 -8.08
N THR A 31 13.05 -16.57 -7.80
CA THR A 31 12.30 -16.07 -6.65
C THR A 31 12.57 -17.03 -5.49
N SER A 32 13.57 -16.69 -4.68
CA SER A 32 13.64 -17.28 -3.34
C SER A 32 12.30 -17.01 -2.66
N LEU A 33 11.57 -18.08 -2.35
CA LEU A 33 10.40 -18.02 -1.49
C LEU A 33 10.75 -17.22 -0.23
N PRO A 34 9.89 -16.31 0.25
CA PRO A 34 10.14 -15.61 1.50
C PRO A 34 10.39 -16.64 2.61
N ASP A 35 11.44 -16.40 3.39
CA ASP A 35 11.83 -17.21 4.54
C ASP A 35 10.60 -17.41 5.46
N PRO A 36 10.20 -18.67 5.76
CA PRO A 36 9.05 -18.94 6.63
C PRO A 36 9.23 -18.44 8.06
N ASN A 37 10.43 -18.01 8.46
CA ASN A 37 10.71 -17.40 9.76
C ASN A 37 10.72 -15.87 9.74
N ASN A 38 10.49 -15.23 8.59
CA ASN A 38 10.36 -13.78 8.51
C ASN A 38 8.88 -13.44 8.31
N SER A 39 8.18 -13.09 9.40
CA SER A 39 6.77 -12.70 9.38
C SER A 39 6.59 -11.31 8.77
N VAL A 40 6.94 -11.15 7.51
CA VAL A 40 6.50 -9.98 6.74
C VAL A 40 5.05 -10.25 6.40
N ALA A 41 4.13 -9.47 6.96
CA ALA A 41 2.74 -9.51 6.56
C ALA A 41 2.69 -9.32 5.04
N ALA A 42 2.09 -10.28 4.33
CA ALA A 42 2.02 -10.22 2.87
C ALA A 42 1.23 -8.98 2.44
N ASP A 43 1.66 -8.28 1.39
CA ASP A 43 0.91 -7.17 0.79
C ASP A 43 -0.20 -7.63 -0.16
N TYR A 44 -0.40 -8.94 -0.27
CA TYR A 44 -1.42 -9.58 -1.11
C TYR A 44 -2.30 -10.51 -0.26
N PRO A 45 -3.54 -10.80 -0.72
CA PRO A 45 -4.40 -11.76 -0.04
C PRO A 45 -3.76 -13.16 0.03
N VAL A 46 -3.81 -13.78 1.20
CA VAL A 46 -3.28 -15.12 1.44
C VAL A 46 -4.41 -16.02 1.94
N TYR A 47 -4.55 -17.20 1.33
CA TYR A 47 -5.43 -18.24 1.83
C TYR A 47 -4.62 -19.44 2.30
N SER A 48 -4.69 -19.74 3.59
CA SER A 48 -3.99 -20.87 4.22
C SER A 48 -4.72 -21.34 5.47
N ASN A 49 -4.69 -22.64 5.77
CA ASN A 49 -5.31 -23.22 6.96
C ASN A 49 -6.77 -22.75 7.17
N ASN A 50 -7.58 -22.79 6.12
CA ASN A 50 -8.97 -22.32 6.12
C ASN A 50 -9.16 -20.84 6.46
N THR A 51 -8.10 -20.04 6.49
CA THR A 51 -8.14 -18.61 6.79
C THR A 51 -7.73 -17.82 5.57
N LEU A 52 -8.58 -16.89 5.14
CA LEU A 52 -8.28 -15.87 4.14
C LEU A 52 -7.90 -14.59 4.87
N THR A 53 -6.64 -14.19 4.74
CA THR A 53 -6.13 -12.91 5.23
C THR A 53 -6.09 -11.93 4.06
N ILE A 54 -6.75 -10.79 4.23
CA ILE A 54 -6.78 -9.69 3.26
C ILE A 54 -6.09 -8.48 3.91
N PRO A 55 -4.93 -8.06 3.43
CA PRO A 55 -4.14 -7.00 4.07
C PRO A 55 -4.86 -5.66 4.14
N THR A 56 -5.65 -5.35 3.10
CA THR A 56 -6.34 -4.06 2.97
C THR A 56 -7.71 -4.27 2.31
N VAL A 57 -8.75 -3.67 2.90
CA VAL A 57 -10.10 -3.60 2.33
C VAL A 57 -10.53 -2.14 2.27
N GLY A 58 -10.66 -1.60 1.06
CA GLY A 58 -11.06 -0.23 0.79
C GLY A 58 -12.55 -0.05 0.52
N SER A 59 -12.95 1.22 0.43
CA SER A 59 -14.20 1.72 -0.14
C SER A 59 -13.88 2.90 -1.05
N ASP A 60 -14.85 3.38 -1.84
CA ASP A 60 -14.65 4.46 -2.83
C ASP A 60 -13.99 5.73 -2.25
N ASN A 61 -14.14 5.99 -0.94
CA ASN A 61 -13.65 7.21 -0.29
C ASN A 61 -12.43 6.99 0.64
N ASN A 62 -12.10 5.73 0.92
CA ASN A 62 -11.02 5.33 1.80
C ASN A 62 -10.42 4.00 1.30
N PRO A 63 -9.24 4.02 0.67
CA PRO A 63 -8.65 2.83 0.07
C PRO A 63 -8.22 1.77 1.09
N ALA A 64 -8.19 2.10 2.39
CA ALA A 64 -7.86 1.17 3.48
C ALA A 64 -8.90 1.20 4.61
N THR A 65 -10.20 1.14 4.33
CA THR A 65 -11.23 1.21 5.40
C THR A 65 -10.98 0.20 6.53
N TYR A 66 -10.59 -1.02 6.16
CA TYR A 66 -10.10 -2.04 7.09
C TYR A 66 -8.73 -2.55 6.69
N LEU A 67 -7.93 -2.94 7.67
CA LEU A 67 -6.65 -3.62 7.54
C LEU A 67 -6.73 -5.01 8.20
N ASP A 68 -5.93 -5.93 7.69
CA ASP A 68 -5.69 -7.27 8.27
C ASP A 68 -6.99 -8.02 8.57
N VAL A 69 -7.84 -8.06 7.55
CA VAL A 69 -9.13 -8.74 7.60
C VAL A 69 -8.89 -10.23 7.53
N GLU A 70 -9.42 -10.98 8.50
CA GLU A 70 -9.38 -12.43 8.51
C GLU A 70 -10.78 -13.02 8.39
N LEU A 71 -10.91 -13.92 7.42
CA LEU A 71 -12.12 -14.69 7.16
C LEU A 71 -11.80 -16.17 7.30
N VAL A 72 -12.46 -16.86 8.23
CA VAL A 72 -12.29 -18.31 8.42
C VAL A 72 -13.41 -19.06 7.73
N GLN A 73 -13.06 -20.06 6.93
CA GLN A 73 -14.02 -20.98 6.31
C GLN A 73 -14.45 -22.05 7.32
N THR A 74 -15.72 -22.01 7.69
CA THR A 74 -16.38 -23.03 8.53
C THR A 74 -16.51 -24.37 7.80
N GLU A 75 -16.70 -25.46 8.54
CA GLU A 75 -16.94 -26.81 7.99
C GLU A 75 -18.15 -26.88 7.03
N ALA A 76 -19.13 -25.98 7.22
CA ALA A 76 -20.31 -25.85 6.35
C ALA A 76 -20.04 -25.03 5.07
N GLY A 77 -18.77 -24.68 4.79
CA GLY A 77 -18.37 -23.90 3.62
C GLY A 77 -18.72 -22.40 3.68
N LYS A 78 -19.19 -21.91 4.84
CA LYS A 78 -19.47 -20.48 5.06
C LYS A 78 -18.23 -19.74 5.54
N TRP A 79 -18.11 -18.47 5.19
CA TRP A 79 -17.06 -17.58 5.72
C TRP A 79 -17.55 -16.86 6.97
N GLN A 80 -16.70 -16.82 7.99
CA GLN A 80 -16.91 -16.07 9.21
C GLN A 80 -15.84 -15.00 9.33
N LEU A 81 -16.23 -13.74 9.52
CA LEU A 81 -15.32 -12.65 9.85
C LEU A 81 -14.83 -12.84 11.29
N THR A 82 -13.53 -13.05 11.46
CA THR A 82 -12.89 -13.23 12.77
C THR A 82 -12.09 -12.01 13.20
N GLN A 83 -11.57 -11.25 12.23
CA GLN A 83 -10.82 -10.02 12.47
C GLN A 83 -11.07 -9.01 11.36
N ALA A 84 -11.19 -7.74 11.73
CA ALA A 84 -11.09 -6.61 10.83
C ALA A 84 -10.66 -5.39 11.65
N ARG A 85 -9.52 -4.80 11.30
CA ARG A 85 -9.00 -3.63 12.01
C ARG A 85 -9.45 -2.39 11.26
N GLN A 86 -10.22 -1.51 11.89
CA GLN A 86 -10.54 -0.23 11.27
C GLN A 86 -9.26 0.62 11.24
N SER A 87 -8.93 1.16 10.06
CA SER A 87 -7.72 1.97 9.92
C SER A 87 -7.93 3.39 10.46
N THR A 88 -6.84 4.01 10.89
CA THR A 88 -6.80 5.42 11.28
C THR A 88 -5.68 6.11 10.52
N LEU A 89 -6.00 7.18 9.81
CA LEU A 89 -5.00 8.01 9.12
C LEU A 89 -4.11 8.70 10.15
N ILE A 90 -2.82 8.84 9.84
CA ILE A 90 -1.92 9.67 10.65
C ILE A 90 -2.31 11.13 10.47
N ASP A 91 -2.71 11.75 11.57
CA ASP A 91 -3.22 13.12 11.65
C ASP A 91 -2.25 14.10 12.33
N VAL A 92 -1.15 13.59 12.89
CA VAL A 92 -0.09 14.36 13.57
C VAL A 92 1.09 14.74 12.65
N ILE A 93 0.90 14.66 11.32
CA ILE A 93 1.89 15.14 10.35
C ILE A 93 1.89 16.67 10.43
N GLU A 94 3.07 17.26 10.55
CA GLU A 94 3.25 18.71 10.66
C GLU A 94 3.72 19.32 9.34
N ASN A 95 4.56 18.59 8.58
CA ASN A 95 5.09 19.04 7.30
C ASN A 95 5.33 17.88 6.32
N VAL A 96 5.21 18.19 5.02
CA VAL A 96 5.50 17.28 3.91
C VAL A 96 6.39 18.00 2.90
N GLU A 97 7.57 17.45 2.67
CA GLU A 97 8.56 17.98 1.73
C GLU A 97 8.79 16.99 0.59
N VAL A 98 8.91 17.50 -0.64
CA VAL A 98 9.36 16.67 -1.77
C VAL A 98 10.88 16.62 -1.77
N VAL A 99 11.43 15.42 -1.73
CA VAL A 99 12.87 15.17 -1.86
C VAL A 99 13.13 14.51 -3.21
N LYS A 100 13.85 15.22 -4.09
CA LYS A 100 14.32 14.71 -5.38
C LYS A 100 15.78 14.30 -5.25
N VAL A 101 16.10 13.08 -5.67
CA VAL A 101 17.48 12.59 -5.72
C VAL A 101 18.06 12.90 -7.09
N ASP A 102 19.23 13.55 -7.10
CA ASP A 102 19.98 13.90 -8.30
C ASP A 102 20.70 12.68 -8.91
N SER A 103 19.92 11.66 -9.29
CA SER A 103 20.34 10.48 -10.05
C SER A 103 19.48 10.31 -11.29
N PHE A 104 19.90 9.50 -12.27
CA PHE A 104 19.04 9.11 -13.39
C PHE A 104 18.94 7.57 -13.49
N PRO A 105 17.73 6.98 -13.51
CA PRO A 105 16.42 7.62 -13.32
C PRO A 105 16.29 8.38 -11.99
N VAL A 106 15.53 9.48 -12.01
CA VAL A 106 15.29 10.29 -10.80
C VAL A 106 14.38 9.54 -9.84
N GLN A 107 14.68 9.68 -8.55
CA GLN A 107 13.85 9.18 -7.47
C GLN A 107 13.20 10.36 -6.74
N ILE A 108 11.92 10.22 -6.44
CA ILE A 108 11.14 11.22 -5.71
C ILE A 108 10.62 10.57 -4.42
N PHE A 109 10.82 11.26 -3.30
CA PHE A 109 10.30 10.87 -2.00
C PHE A 109 9.43 11.99 -1.44
N LEU A 110 8.44 11.63 -0.65
CA LEU A 110 7.78 12.55 0.27
C LEU A 110 8.38 12.34 1.66
N ARG A 111 8.97 13.40 2.22
CA ARG A 111 9.48 13.42 3.59
C ARG A 111 8.43 14.01 4.51
N LEU A 112 7.95 13.18 5.43
CA LEU A 112 6.93 13.52 6.41
C LEU A 112 7.62 13.77 7.74
N THR A 113 7.36 14.92 8.35
CA THR A 113 7.81 15.22 9.71
C THR A 113 6.64 15.57 10.60
N GLY A 114 6.71 15.18 11.87
CA GLY A 114 5.69 15.45 12.87
C GLY A 114 6.00 14.77 14.18
N THR A 115 5.00 14.68 15.06
CA THR A 115 5.19 14.19 16.43
C THR A 115 4.04 13.30 16.87
N PHE A 116 4.32 12.02 17.17
CA PHE A 116 3.34 11.16 17.82
C PHE A 116 3.11 11.57 19.27
N ASN A 117 1.86 11.45 19.72
CA ASN A 117 1.45 11.87 21.06
C ASN A 117 1.83 10.89 22.18
N ASN A 118 2.32 9.70 21.82
CA ASN A 118 2.76 8.68 22.78
C ASN A 118 3.82 7.76 22.16
N GLY A 119 4.38 6.88 22.99
CA GLY A 119 5.44 5.94 22.62
C GLY A 119 5.03 4.78 21.70
N CYS A 120 3.74 4.63 21.41
CA CYS A 120 3.23 3.59 20.51
C CYS A 120 2.93 4.10 19.10
N GLY A 121 3.00 5.42 18.87
CA GLY A 121 2.80 5.98 17.54
C GLY A 121 3.82 5.42 16.55
N GLN A 122 3.33 4.77 15.50
CA GLN A 122 4.14 4.15 14.47
C GLN A 122 3.42 4.23 13.12
N PHE A 123 4.21 4.28 12.04
CA PHE A 123 3.70 4.18 10.68
C PHE A 123 3.32 2.73 10.38
N GLY A 124 2.09 2.54 9.91
CA GLY A 124 1.60 1.27 9.40
C GLY A 124 1.53 1.28 7.88
N LYS A 125 0.39 0.88 7.32
CA LYS A 125 0.18 0.80 5.87
C LYS A 125 0.36 2.17 5.21
N VAL A 126 1.02 2.17 4.05
CA VAL A 126 1.02 3.29 3.10
C VAL A 126 0.34 2.82 1.82
N ILE A 127 -0.67 3.55 1.38
CA ILE A 127 -1.32 3.33 0.08
C ILE A 127 -0.98 4.50 -0.81
N SER A 128 -0.49 4.19 -2.01
CA SER A 128 -0.21 5.17 -3.05
C SER A 128 -0.89 4.73 -4.33
N GLU A 129 -1.79 5.56 -4.82
CA GLU A 129 -2.48 5.36 -6.10
C GLU A 129 -2.12 6.51 -7.03
N GLN A 130 -1.78 6.18 -8.28
CA GLN A 130 -1.55 7.19 -9.30
C GLN A 130 -2.71 7.20 -10.31
N GLU A 131 -3.34 8.36 -10.46
CA GLU A 131 -4.31 8.62 -11.51
C GLU A 131 -3.81 9.78 -12.38
N ASN A 132 -3.40 9.48 -13.61
CA ASN A 132 -2.75 10.44 -14.51
C ASN A 132 -1.49 11.04 -13.84
N ASN A 133 -1.47 12.37 -13.66
CA ASN A 133 -0.36 13.10 -13.04
C ASN A 133 -0.60 13.37 -11.54
N LEU A 134 -1.59 12.71 -10.91
CA LEU A 134 -1.88 12.87 -9.50
C LEU A 134 -1.55 11.60 -8.71
N PHE A 135 -0.65 11.74 -7.73
CA PHE A 135 -0.42 10.75 -6.70
C PHE A 135 -1.35 10.99 -5.51
N GLN A 136 -2.17 10.02 -5.16
CA GLN A 136 -3.05 10.04 -4.00
C GLN A 136 -2.49 9.08 -2.96
N LEU A 137 -2.01 9.63 -1.84
CA LEU A 137 -1.39 8.88 -0.77
C LEU A 137 -2.24 8.91 0.49
N SER A 138 -2.30 7.76 1.15
CA SER A 138 -2.90 7.60 2.47
C SER A 138 -1.95 6.82 3.39
N VAL A 139 -1.63 7.39 4.54
CA VAL A 139 -0.71 6.83 5.54
C VAL A 139 -1.48 6.59 6.82
N TYR A 140 -1.41 5.36 7.33
CA TYR A 140 -2.17 4.91 8.48
C TYR A 140 -1.25 4.61 9.66
N TYR A 141 -1.79 4.71 10.87
CA TYR A 141 -1.10 4.21 12.06
C TYR A 141 -0.93 2.69 11.98
N GLU A 142 0.20 2.19 12.45
CA GLU A 142 0.32 0.77 12.79
C GLU A 142 -0.61 0.48 13.97
N TRP A 143 -1.33 -0.63 13.89
CA TRP A 143 -2.24 -0.99 14.97
C TRP A 143 -1.48 -1.66 16.10
N TYR A 144 -1.88 -1.35 17.33
CA TYR A 144 -1.49 -2.07 18.53
C TYR A 144 -2.72 -2.30 19.42
N ASP A 145 -2.66 -3.35 20.23
CA ASP A 145 -3.72 -3.66 21.18
C ASP A 145 -3.51 -2.86 22.47
N GLU A 146 -4.33 -1.83 22.70
CA GLU A 146 -4.29 -0.99 23.90
C GLU A 146 -4.47 -1.79 25.21
N ALA A 147 -5.10 -2.97 25.17
CA ALA A 147 -5.33 -3.78 26.37
C ALA A 147 -4.06 -4.46 26.89
N VAL A 148 -3.08 -4.69 26.02
CA VAL A 148 -1.83 -5.40 26.36
C VAL A 148 -0.57 -4.58 26.06
N THR A 149 -0.70 -3.48 25.32
CA THR A 149 0.42 -2.60 24.96
C THR A 149 0.48 -1.42 25.93
N LEU A 150 1.62 -1.27 26.60
CA LEU A 150 1.87 -0.13 27.48
C LEU A 150 2.61 0.96 26.70
N CYS A 151 1.92 2.06 26.41
CA CYS A 151 2.49 3.22 25.74
C CYS A 151 3.07 4.22 26.75
N THR A 152 4.21 4.82 26.44
CA THR A 152 4.73 5.94 27.24
C THR A 152 3.99 7.22 26.87
N GLU A 153 3.76 8.12 27.83
CA GLU A 153 3.21 9.48 27.60
C GLU A 153 4.22 10.46 26.96
N ASN A 154 5.31 9.94 26.38
CA ASN A 154 6.34 10.75 25.77
C ASN A 154 5.96 11.08 24.31
N LEU A 155 6.16 12.35 23.93
CA LEU A 155 6.08 12.77 22.54
C LEU A 155 7.22 12.14 21.74
N VAL A 156 6.91 11.55 20.58
CA VAL A 156 7.89 10.89 19.70
C VAL A 156 7.92 11.59 18.34
N PRO A 157 8.91 12.44 18.08
CA PRO A 157 9.12 13.02 16.77
C PRO A 157 9.44 11.96 15.73
N PHE A 158 9.00 12.17 14.49
CA PHE A 158 9.33 11.31 13.36
C PHE A 158 9.82 12.10 12.14
N ASP A 159 10.60 11.41 11.32
CA ASP A 159 11.07 11.82 10.00
C ASP A 159 10.99 10.58 9.09
N HIS A 160 9.99 10.54 8.23
CA HIS A 160 9.62 9.35 7.47
C HIS A 160 9.63 9.63 5.96
N LEU A 161 10.27 8.77 5.18
CA LEU A 161 10.37 8.90 3.72
C LEU A 161 9.46 7.89 3.03
N ILE A 162 8.54 8.39 2.20
CA ILE A 162 7.68 7.57 1.33
C ILE A 162 8.19 7.71 -0.11
N PRO A 163 8.66 6.62 -0.76
CA PRO A 163 9.03 6.66 -2.17
C PRO A 163 7.79 6.79 -3.06
N LEU A 164 7.87 7.65 -4.08
CA LEU A 164 6.89 7.69 -5.16
C LEU A 164 7.39 6.88 -6.35
N THR A 165 6.53 6.02 -6.90
CA THR A 165 6.82 5.24 -8.10
C THR A 165 6.79 6.16 -9.33
N VAL A 166 7.94 6.76 -9.64
CA VAL A 166 8.09 7.72 -10.75
C VAL A 166 8.86 7.17 -11.95
N TYR A 167 9.32 5.93 -11.89
CA TYR A 167 9.96 5.28 -13.02
C TYR A 167 8.95 5.08 -14.16
N ASP A 168 9.41 5.22 -15.40
CA ASP A 168 8.60 5.12 -16.63
C ASP A 168 7.50 6.18 -16.78
N LEU A 169 7.63 7.30 -16.06
CA LEU A 169 6.77 8.46 -16.23
C LEU A 169 7.35 9.44 -17.25
N ASP A 170 6.47 10.03 -18.06
CA ASP A 170 6.84 11.06 -19.03
C ASP A 170 7.30 12.35 -18.33
N ALA A 171 8.05 13.18 -19.04
CA ALA A 171 8.38 14.53 -18.58
C ALA A 171 7.09 15.32 -18.31
N GLY A 172 7.04 16.02 -17.18
CA GLY A 172 5.87 16.80 -16.83
C GLY A 172 5.76 17.16 -15.35
N GLU A 173 4.77 17.99 -15.05
CA GLU A 173 4.40 18.34 -13.69
C GLU A 173 3.43 17.28 -13.12
N TYR A 174 3.79 16.78 -11.94
CA TYR A 174 3.03 15.83 -11.15
C TYR A 174 2.61 16.48 -9.85
N GLN A 175 1.42 16.14 -9.38
CA GLN A 175 0.87 16.59 -8.11
C GLN A 175 0.77 15.43 -7.15
N TYR A 176 0.79 15.72 -5.85
CA TYR A 176 0.45 14.75 -4.83
C TYR A 176 -0.60 15.31 -3.88
N THR A 177 -1.41 14.40 -3.32
CA THR A 177 -2.17 14.64 -2.08
C THR A 177 -1.82 13.57 -1.06
N LEU A 178 -1.71 13.95 0.21
CA LEU A 178 -1.43 13.04 1.32
C LEU A 178 -2.45 13.27 2.43
N ASN A 179 -3.14 12.20 2.84
CA ASN A 179 -4.19 12.22 3.88
C ASN A 179 -5.23 13.33 3.66
N LYS A 180 -5.46 13.73 2.39
CA LYS A 180 -6.34 14.83 1.93
C LYS A 180 -5.94 16.25 2.36
N ASN A 181 -5.04 16.40 3.34
CA ASN A 181 -4.72 17.69 3.95
C ASN A 181 -3.43 18.33 3.40
N PHE A 182 -2.50 17.52 2.92
CA PHE A 182 -1.25 18.00 2.33
C PHE A 182 -1.29 17.82 0.82
N SER A 183 -0.78 18.79 0.09
CA SER A 183 -0.62 18.72 -1.35
C SER A 183 0.57 19.53 -1.82
N GLY A 184 1.08 19.18 -2.98
CA GLY A 184 2.18 19.87 -3.64
C GLY A 184 2.42 19.32 -5.04
N SER A 185 3.48 19.79 -5.69
CA SER A 185 3.88 19.31 -7.01
C SER A 185 5.38 19.09 -7.12
N PHE A 186 5.77 18.34 -8.15
CA PHE A 186 7.15 18.16 -8.56
C PHE A 186 7.24 18.05 -10.08
N LEU A 187 8.42 18.37 -10.62
CA LEU A 187 8.68 18.36 -12.06
C LEU A 187 9.66 17.24 -12.42
N LEU A 188 9.25 16.40 -13.37
CA LEU A 188 10.15 15.55 -14.13
C LEU A 188 10.58 16.33 -15.38
N GLU A 189 11.86 16.69 -15.45
CA GLU A 189 12.41 17.54 -16.53
C GLU A 189 12.57 16.78 -17.86
N GLN A 190 12.64 15.46 -17.78
CA GLN A 190 12.73 14.53 -18.90
C GLN A 190 11.98 13.26 -18.54
N ASP A 191 11.69 12.44 -19.54
CA ASP A 191 11.12 11.12 -19.36
C ASP A 191 11.99 10.29 -18.42
N ASN A 192 11.37 9.70 -17.40
CA ASN A 192 12.08 9.04 -16.31
C ASN A 192 12.25 7.54 -16.53
N ARG A 193 12.87 7.18 -17.65
CA ARG A 193 13.11 5.79 -18.09
C ARG A 193 14.52 5.64 -18.63
N LEU A 194 15.04 4.41 -18.56
CA LEU A 194 16.31 4.09 -19.20
C LEU A 194 16.08 3.86 -20.69
N ASP A 195 16.57 4.77 -21.51
CA ASP A 195 16.65 4.55 -22.95
C ASP A 195 17.89 3.71 -23.24
N TYR A 196 17.69 2.43 -23.60
CA TYR A 196 18.76 1.64 -24.19
C TYR A 196 18.93 2.08 -25.65
N GLN A 197 20.03 2.76 -25.94
CA GLN A 197 20.49 2.97 -27.31
C GLN A 197 21.23 1.68 -27.73
N GLU A 198 20.69 0.94 -28.70
CA GLU A 198 21.41 -0.13 -29.41
C GLU A 198 22.50 0.43 -30.34
#